data_AF-A0A5N7Z8H2-F1
#
_entry.id   AF-A0A5N7Z8H2-F1
#
_cell.length_a   1.000
_cell.length_b   1.000
_cell.length_c   1.000
_cell.angle_alpha   90.00
_cell.angle_beta   90.00
_cell.angle_gamma   90.00
#
_symmetry.space_group_name_H-M   'P 1'
#
loop_
_entity.id
_entity.type
_entity.pdbx_description
1 polymer ?
#
loop_
_entity_poly.entity_id
_entity_poly.type
_entity_poly.pdbx_seq_one_letter_code
_entity_poly.pdbx_strand_id
1 'polypeptide(L)'
;MKLKLLLTTLLFTVFAFAQKGTVKGTITDKEMNNEPLPFASVTIKGTTIGANTDEKGTFSLSVPEGNHILMIAFLGYQTVEVPFKIASGETKTIDKALGTAGVQLEDVVLKIETNRQKESALLVEQKKAIEIKQSIGAQELSRKGVSDVATAVTKTTGITKQEGSGNIYVRGLGDRYNSTTMNGLPIPSNDPEKKNIRLDIFPTDIVEYVSIDKVYNGKTSGDFAGGNVDIVSKDYKGKGF
;
A
#
# COMPACT_ATOMS: atom_id res chain seq x y z
N MET A 1 45.22 32.82 -63.21
CA MET A 1 43.94 32.06 -63.38
C MET A 1 43.77 30.91 -62.38
N LYS A 2 44.84 30.21 -61.94
CA LYS A 2 44.74 29.08 -61.00
C LYS A 2 44.14 29.42 -59.62
N LEU A 3 44.42 30.61 -59.07
CA LEU A 3 43.88 31.03 -57.77
C LEU A 3 42.37 31.37 -57.82
N LYS A 4 41.88 31.92 -58.94
CA LYS A 4 40.45 32.21 -59.14
C LYS A 4 39.62 30.93 -59.23
N LEU A 5 40.17 29.87 -59.85
CA LEU A 5 39.55 28.55 -59.96
C LEU A 5 39.46 27.84 -58.60
N LEU A 6 40.52 27.94 -57.79
CA LEU A 6 40.56 27.39 -56.42
C LEU A 6 39.51 28.05 -55.50
N LEU A 7 39.35 29.38 -55.62
CA LEU A 7 38.37 30.12 -54.84
C LEU A 7 36.93 29.78 -55.22
N THR A 8 36.66 29.45 -56.50
CA THR A 8 35.33 29.02 -56.96
C THR A 8 35.00 27.58 -56.53
N THR A 9 35.99 26.69 -56.49
CA THR A 9 35.78 25.31 -55.99
C THR A 9 35.56 25.28 -54.48
N LEU A 10 36.27 26.12 -53.73
CA LEU A 10 36.05 26.25 -52.28
C LEU A 10 34.63 26.78 -51.97
N LEU A 11 34.13 27.73 -52.75
CA LEU A 11 32.78 28.27 -52.57
C LEU A 11 31.67 27.23 -52.85
N PHE A 12 31.90 26.29 -53.78
CA PHE A 12 30.96 25.21 -54.07
C PHE A 12 30.87 24.17 -52.94
N THR A 13 31.96 23.93 -52.21
CA THR A 13 31.94 22.97 -51.08
C THR A 13 31.12 23.46 -49.89
N VAL A 14 30.94 24.78 -49.71
CA VAL A 14 30.14 25.33 -48.60
C VAL A 14 28.64 25.09 -48.80
N PHE A 15 28.15 25.04 -50.05
CA PHE A 15 26.75 24.74 -50.34
C PHE A 15 26.38 23.27 -50.13
N ALA A 16 27.35 22.34 -50.19
CA ALA A 16 27.12 20.91 -49.97
C ALA A 16 26.81 20.57 -48.50
N PHE A 17 27.32 21.35 -47.54
CA PHE A 17 27.12 21.12 -46.10
C PHE A 17 25.85 21.79 -45.53
N ALA A 18 25.02 22.41 -46.36
CA ALA A 18 23.82 23.15 -45.93
C ALA A 18 22.50 22.38 -46.07
N GLN A 19 22.53 21.09 -46.40
CA GLN A 19 21.31 20.32 -46.64
C GLN A 19 20.66 19.91 -45.31
N LYS A 20 19.74 20.74 -44.81
CA LYS A 20 18.94 20.45 -43.62
C LYS A 20 17.67 19.71 -44.00
N GLY A 21 17.26 18.73 -43.20
CA GLY A 21 15.93 18.13 -43.27
C GLY A 21 14.88 19.05 -42.62
N THR A 22 13.61 18.86 -42.96
CA THR A 22 12.51 19.60 -42.35
C THR A 22 11.59 18.66 -41.59
N VAL A 23 11.33 18.94 -40.32
CA VAL A 23 10.36 18.21 -39.51
C VAL A 23 9.12 19.09 -39.36
N LYS A 24 7.96 18.55 -39.73
CA LYS A 24 6.66 19.20 -39.53
C LYS A 24 5.75 18.30 -38.72
N GLY A 25 4.69 18.85 -38.18
CA GLY A 25 3.68 18.04 -37.49
C GLY A 25 2.70 18.90 -36.73
N THR A 26 1.71 18.23 -36.13
CA THR A 26 0.66 18.84 -35.34
C THR A 26 0.67 18.26 -33.92
N ILE A 27 0.63 19.15 -32.93
CA ILE A 27 0.51 18.79 -31.52
C ILE A 27 -0.93 19.01 -31.09
N THR A 28 -1.54 17.98 -30.49
CA THR A 28 -2.93 18.02 -30.00
C THR A 28 -3.02 17.71 -28.51
N ASP A 29 -4.11 18.13 -27.89
CA ASP A 29 -4.45 17.78 -26.52
C ASP A 29 -5.29 16.49 -26.47
N LYS A 30 -4.77 15.46 -25.81
CA LYS A 30 -5.45 14.17 -25.67
C LYS A 30 -6.73 14.26 -24.80
N GLU A 31 -6.74 15.14 -23.80
CA GLU A 31 -7.83 15.27 -22.83
C GLU A 31 -8.92 16.23 -23.32
N MET A 32 -8.58 17.19 -24.18
CA MET A 32 -9.53 18.10 -24.83
C MET A 32 -9.87 17.63 -26.26
N ASN A 33 -10.37 16.41 -26.43
CA ASN A 33 -10.90 15.89 -27.72
C ASN A 33 -9.96 16.03 -28.95
N ASN A 34 -8.64 15.95 -28.78
CA ASN A 34 -7.64 16.20 -29.83
C ASN A 34 -7.67 17.63 -30.41
N GLU A 35 -8.07 18.62 -29.60
CA GLU A 35 -7.95 20.02 -29.99
C GLU A 35 -6.48 20.40 -30.25
N PRO A 36 -6.21 21.30 -31.21
CA PRO A 36 -4.85 21.75 -31.49
C PRO A 36 -4.26 22.46 -30.28
N LEU A 37 -3.00 22.16 -29.95
CA LEU A 37 -2.31 22.75 -28.82
C LEU A 37 -1.35 23.86 -29.28
N PRO A 38 -1.77 25.13 -29.23
CA PRO A 38 -0.92 26.25 -29.62
C PRO A 38 0.16 26.56 -28.58
N PHE A 39 1.25 27.18 -29.01
CA PHE A 39 2.36 27.64 -28.17
C PHE A 39 3.13 26.53 -27.42
N ALA A 40 2.95 25.27 -27.77
CA ALA A 40 3.77 24.16 -27.29
C ALA A 40 5.23 24.33 -27.74
N SER A 41 6.18 24.09 -26.84
CA SER A 41 7.61 24.16 -27.13
C SER A 41 8.07 22.84 -27.74
N VAL A 42 8.58 22.90 -28.97
CA VAL A 42 9.09 21.75 -29.72
C VAL A 42 10.58 21.95 -29.93
N THR A 43 11.41 21.12 -29.29
CA THR A 43 12.86 21.26 -29.28
C THR A 43 13.54 19.95 -29.61
N ILE A 44 14.74 19.99 -30.18
CA ILE A 44 15.55 18.78 -30.37
C ILE A 44 16.49 18.62 -29.17
N LYS A 45 16.36 17.50 -28.47
CA LYS A 45 17.10 17.20 -27.24
C LYS A 45 18.61 17.30 -27.47
N GLY A 46 19.28 18.14 -26.68
CA GLY A 46 20.72 18.38 -26.77
C GLY A 46 21.15 19.45 -27.78
N THR A 47 20.22 20.13 -28.44
CA THR A 47 20.52 21.25 -29.34
C THR A 47 19.74 22.51 -28.96
N THR A 48 20.14 23.66 -29.51
CA THR A 48 19.39 24.93 -29.40
C THR A 48 18.31 25.07 -30.49
N ILE A 49 18.09 24.02 -31.29
CA ILE A 49 17.14 24.03 -32.40
C ILE A 49 15.75 23.71 -31.84
N GLY A 50 14.86 24.70 -31.89
CA GLY A 50 13.47 24.56 -31.45
C GLY A 50 12.54 25.57 -32.12
N ALA A 51 11.25 25.30 -32.05
CA ALA A 51 10.17 26.15 -32.53
C ALA A 51 8.96 25.99 -31.60
N ASN A 52 8.05 26.96 -31.65
CA ASN A 52 6.76 26.87 -30.98
C ASN A 52 5.68 26.45 -31.99
N THR A 53 4.65 25.78 -31.53
CA THR A 53 3.46 25.51 -32.36
C THR A 53 2.65 26.79 -32.60
N ASP A 54 2.03 26.90 -33.77
CA ASP A 54 1.14 28.00 -34.14
C ASP A 54 -0.26 27.86 -33.53
N GLU A 55 -1.17 28.79 -33.86
CA GLU A 55 -2.57 28.77 -33.41
C GLU A 55 -3.34 27.49 -33.82
N LYS A 56 -2.84 26.77 -34.82
CA LYS A 56 -3.40 25.50 -35.31
C LYS A 56 -2.65 24.29 -34.77
N GLY A 57 -1.78 24.47 -33.76
CA GLY A 57 -0.98 23.40 -33.16
C GLY A 57 0.11 22.85 -34.08
N THR A 58 0.39 23.49 -35.22
CA THR A 58 1.37 23.00 -36.19
C THR A 58 2.76 23.58 -35.92
N PHE A 59 3.80 22.80 -36.17
CA PHE A 59 5.19 23.24 -36.08
C PHE A 59 5.97 22.87 -37.34
N SER A 60 7.05 23.62 -37.59
CA SER A 60 7.99 23.35 -38.67
C SER A 60 9.41 23.71 -38.22
N LEU A 61 10.31 22.73 -38.22
CA LEU A 61 11.67 22.87 -37.73
C LEU A 61 12.68 22.34 -38.77
N SER A 62 13.77 23.07 -38.98
CA SER A 62 14.85 22.61 -39.85
C SER A 62 15.94 21.95 -39.02
N VAL A 63 16.20 20.66 -39.27
CA VAL A 63 17.06 19.80 -38.43
C VAL A 63 18.17 19.18 -39.30
N PRO A 64 19.42 19.10 -38.81
CA PRO A 64 20.50 18.37 -39.50
C PRO A 64 20.14 16.90 -39.73
N GLU A 65 20.74 16.26 -40.73
CA GLU A 65 20.55 14.83 -40.94
C GLU A 65 21.05 14.00 -39.74
N GLY A 66 20.41 12.85 -39.50
CA GLY A 66 20.79 11.93 -38.42
C GLY A 66 19.63 11.47 -37.55
N ASN A 67 19.98 10.90 -36.40
CA ASN A 67 19.03 10.46 -35.38
C ASN A 67 18.89 11.53 -34.32
N HIS A 68 17.66 11.98 -34.09
CA HIS A 68 17.33 13.05 -33.15
C HIS A 68 16.17 12.63 -32.25
N ILE A 69 16.03 13.30 -31.11
CA ILE A 69 14.91 13.13 -30.20
C ILE A 69 14.15 14.45 -30.17
N LEU A 70 12.90 14.43 -30.62
CA LEU A 70 11.98 15.56 -30.53
C LEU A 70 11.40 15.59 -29.12
N MET A 71 11.65 16.67 -28.39
CA MET A 71 11.09 16.92 -27.07
C MET A 71 9.99 17.97 -27.20
N ILE A 72 8.77 17.56 -26.85
CA ILE A 72 7.58 18.41 -26.89
C ILE A 72 7.16 18.68 -25.45
N ALA A 73 7.12 19.95 -25.06
CA ALA A 73 6.77 20.37 -23.72
C ALA A 73 5.77 21.54 -23.76
N PHE A 74 4.77 21.48 -22.90
CA PHE A 74 3.82 22.56 -22.69
C PHE A 74 3.43 22.62 -21.21
N LEU A 75 3.16 23.82 -20.70
CA LEU A 75 2.90 24.02 -19.28
C LEU A 75 1.63 23.27 -18.87
N GLY A 76 1.73 22.41 -17.86
CA GLY A 76 0.62 21.59 -17.37
C GLY A 76 0.45 20.24 -18.10
N TYR A 77 1.34 19.89 -19.04
CA TYR A 77 1.30 18.63 -19.78
C TYR A 77 2.55 17.79 -19.53
N GLN A 78 2.43 16.48 -19.74
CA GLN A 78 3.57 15.57 -19.69
C GLN A 78 4.50 15.85 -20.88
N THR A 79 5.79 16.01 -20.61
CA THR A 79 6.79 16.14 -21.68
C THR A 79 6.92 14.81 -22.43
N VAL A 80 6.83 14.85 -23.76
CA VAL A 80 6.93 13.66 -24.61
C VAL A 80 8.20 13.72 -25.43
N GLU A 81 8.95 12.63 -25.42
CA GLU A 81 10.15 12.44 -26.23
C GLU A 81 9.86 11.47 -27.39
N VAL A 82 10.08 11.91 -28.63
CA VAL A 82 9.87 11.09 -29.84
C VAL A 82 11.19 10.94 -30.59
N PRO A 83 11.80 9.76 -30.62
CA PRO A 83 12.99 9.51 -31.43
C PRO A 83 12.60 9.46 -32.91
N PHE A 84 13.35 10.15 -33.76
CA PHE A 84 13.17 10.10 -35.21
C PHE A 84 14.51 10.20 -35.95
N LYS A 85 14.55 9.55 -37.11
CA LYS A 85 15.63 9.67 -38.10
C LYS A 85 15.16 10.53 -39.27
N ILE A 86 16.02 11.42 -39.76
CA ILE A 86 15.77 12.28 -40.93
C ILE A 86 16.97 12.24 -41.88
N ALA A 87 16.72 12.03 -43.17
CA ALA A 87 17.73 12.13 -44.21
C ALA A 87 17.85 13.56 -44.75
N SER A 88 18.97 13.86 -45.40
CA SER A 88 19.20 15.14 -46.06
C SER A 88 18.08 15.50 -47.06
N GLY A 89 17.49 16.69 -46.92
CA GLY A 89 16.41 17.19 -47.77
C GLY A 89 15.04 16.52 -47.58
N GLU A 90 14.93 15.55 -46.67
CA GLU A 90 13.66 14.87 -46.36
C GLU A 90 12.73 15.77 -45.54
N THR A 91 11.43 15.72 -45.83
CA THR A 91 10.41 16.30 -44.96
C THR A 91 9.70 15.19 -44.19
N LYS A 92 9.81 15.22 -42.86
CA LYS A 92 9.19 14.20 -42.00
C LYS A 92 8.04 14.80 -41.19
N THR A 93 6.89 14.14 -41.22
CA THR A 93 5.71 14.54 -40.44
C THR A 93 5.62 13.75 -39.13
N ILE A 94 5.50 14.42 -38.00
CA ILE A 94 5.37 13.82 -36.65
C ILE A 94 4.20 14.47 -35.92
N ASP A 95 3.06 13.78 -35.88
CA ASP A 95 1.89 14.21 -35.13
C ASP A 95 1.87 13.53 -33.76
N LYS A 96 1.59 14.30 -32.70
CA LYS A 96 1.59 13.77 -31.33
C LYS A 96 0.58 14.47 -30.43
N ALA A 97 -0.18 13.66 -29.69
CA ALA A 97 -1.06 14.15 -28.64
C ALA A 97 -0.32 14.18 -27.29
N LEU A 98 -0.44 15.28 -26.54
CA LEU A 98 0.04 15.41 -25.17
C LEU A 98 -1.09 15.11 -24.17
N GLY A 99 -0.77 14.39 -23.10
CA GLY A 99 -1.66 14.23 -21.94
C GLY A 99 -1.34 15.25 -20.86
N THR A 100 -2.34 15.64 -20.07
CA THR A 100 -2.15 16.55 -18.94
C THR A 100 -1.22 15.91 -17.89
N ALA A 101 -0.36 16.71 -17.28
CA ALA A 101 0.47 16.30 -16.15
C ALA A 101 -0.36 16.35 -14.85
N GLY A 102 -1.46 15.59 -14.81
CA GLY A 102 -2.19 15.36 -13.57
C GLY A 102 -1.38 14.41 -12.70
N VAL A 103 -0.76 14.91 -11.64
CA VAL A 103 -0.23 14.06 -10.57
C VAL A 103 -1.42 13.35 -9.93
N GLN A 104 -1.68 12.11 -10.33
CA GLN A 104 -2.50 11.21 -9.52
C GLN A 104 -1.65 10.86 -8.30
N LEU A 105 -2.01 11.39 -7.15
CA LEU A 105 -1.44 10.95 -5.88
C LEU A 105 -1.92 9.51 -5.65
N GLU A 106 -1.00 8.57 -5.45
CA GLU A 106 -1.36 7.22 -5.01
C GLU A 106 -2.06 7.27 -3.65
N ASP A 107 -3.13 6.48 -3.52
CA ASP A 107 -3.93 6.40 -2.31
C ASP A 107 -3.06 6.08 -1.08
N VAL A 108 -3.19 6.90 -0.04
CA VAL A 108 -2.62 6.60 1.28
C VAL A 108 -3.50 5.57 1.97
N VAL A 109 -3.15 4.29 1.84
CA VAL A 109 -3.80 3.22 2.60
C VAL A 109 -3.33 3.29 4.05
N LEU A 110 -4.15 3.88 4.93
CA LEU A 110 -3.95 3.80 6.38
C LEU A 110 -4.17 2.35 6.85
N LYS A 111 -3.09 1.56 6.92
CA LYS A 111 -3.11 0.26 7.61
C LYS A 111 -3.11 0.49 9.11
N ILE A 112 -4.29 0.52 9.72
CA ILE A 112 -4.42 0.53 11.18
C ILE A 112 -4.12 -0.88 11.69
N GLU A 113 -2.87 -1.16 12.06
CA GLU A 113 -2.56 -2.35 12.86
C GLU A 113 -2.96 -2.08 14.32
N THR A 114 -4.11 -2.59 14.73
CA THR A 114 -4.48 -2.60 16.15
C THR A 114 -3.68 -3.68 16.87
N ASN A 115 -2.79 -3.28 17.79
CA ASN A 115 -2.07 -4.22 18.64
C ASN A 115 -2.95 -4.56 19.86
N ARG A 116 -3.62 -5.72 19.83
CA ARG A 116 -4.52 -6.18 20.90
C ARG A 116 -3.78 -6.70 22.14
N GLN A 117 -2.45 -6.76 22.11
CA GLN A 117 -1.64 -7.03 23.31
C GLN A 117 -1.66 -5.85 24.30
N LYS A 118 -1.92 -4.63 23.80
CA LYS A 118 -1.93 -3.40 24.61
C LYS A 118 -3.23 -3.28 25.41
N GLU A 119 -3.09 -2.99 26.69
CA GLU A 119 -4.22 -2.70 27.59
C GLU A 119 -5.10 -1.57 27.04
N SER A 120 -4.51 -0.49 26.50
CA SER A 120 -5.27 0.63 25.93
C SER A 120 -6.11 0.24 24.70
N ALA A 121 -5.63 -0.69 23.88
CA ALA A 121 -6.37 -1.18 22.72
C ALA A 121 -7.56 -2.05 23.16
N LEU A 122 -7.35 -2.95 24.12
CA LEU A 122 -8.40 -3.77 24.71
C LEU A 122 -9.47 -2.93 25.42
N LEU A 123 -9.08 -1.85 26.12
CA LEU A 123 -10.03 -0.94 26.75
C LEU A 123 -10.90 -0.20 25.73
N VAL A 124 -10.35 0.19 24.57
CA VAL A 124 -11.12 0.80 23.49
C VAL A 124 -12.09 -0.22 22.88
N GLU A 125 -11.67 -1.48 22.72
CA GLU A 125 -12.55 -2.57 22.25
C GLU A 125 -13.67 -2.84 23.26
N GLN A 126 -13.35 -2.90 24.55
CA GLN A 126 -14.32 -3.09 25.63
C GLN A 126 -15.35 -1.95 25.67
N LYS A 127 -14.94 -0.69 25.46
CA LYS A 127 -15.88 0.45 25.37
C LYS A 127 -16.84 0.37 24.20
N LYS A 128 -16.45 -0.29 23.11
CA LYS A 128 -17.28 -0.46 21.90
C LYS A 128 -18.14 -1.72 21.96
N ALA A 129 -17.89 -2.63 22.90
CA ALA A 129 -18.61 -3.88 23.02
C ALA A 129 -20.05 -3.64 23.48
N ILE A 130 -21.00 -4.28 22.78
CA ILE A 130 -22.43 -4.30 23.18
C ILE A 130 -22.64 -5.21 24.39
N GLU A 131 -21.80 -6.23 24.53
CA GLU A 131 -21.85 -7.25 25.58
C GLU A 131 -20.70 -7.05 26.57
N ILE A 132 -20.91 -7.48 27.83
CA ILE A 132 -19.89 -7.41 28.87
C ILE A 132 -18.80 -8.43 28.59
N LYS A 133 -17.74 -7.94 27.94
CA LYS A 133 -16.49 -8.67 27.72
C LYS A 133 -15.41 -8.12 28.63
N GLN A 134 -14.66 -8.99 29.28
CA GLN A 134 -13.45 -8.61 30.00
C GLN A 134 -12.26 -9.25 29.33
N SER A 135 -11.23 -8.45 29.09
CA SER A 135 -10.03 -8.92 28.40
C SER A 135 -8.79 -8.52 29.19
N ILE A 136 -7.78 -9.39 29.18
CA ILE A 136 -6.45 -9.10 29.71
C ILE A 136 -5.41 -9.41 28.64
N GLY A 137 -4.58 -8.42 28.32
CA GLY A 137 -3.61 -8.49 27.22
C GLY A 137 -2.26 -9.03 27.66
N ALA A 138 -1.50 -9.57 26.71
CA ALA A 138 -0.15 -10.10 26.96
C ALA A 138 0.80 -9.09 27.61
N GLN A 139 0.69 -7.79 27.28
CA GLN A 139 1.52 -6.75 27.89
C GLN A 139 1.22 -6.61 29.39
N GLU A 140 -0.06 -6.66 29.77
CA GLU A 140 -0.47 -6.57 31.17
C GLU A 140 -0.08 -7.85 31.94
N LEU A 141 -0.28 -9.01 31.33
CA LEU A 141 0.13 -10.31 31.90
C LEU A 141 1.62 -10.36 32.17
N SER A 142 2.44 -9.93 31.20
CA SER A 142 3.89 -9.85 31.33
C SER A 142 4.30 -8.88 32.45
N ARG A 143 3.70 -7.69 32.51
CA ARG A 143 3.94 -6.71 33.58
C ARG A 143 3.59 -7.24 34.97
N LYS A 144 2.55 -8.08 35.07
CA LYS A 144 2.09 -8.71 36.31
C LYS A 144 2.83 -10.02 36.64
N GLY A 145 3.80 -10.44 35.82
CA GLY A 145 4.56 -11.68 36.01
C GLY A 145 3.71 -12.95 35.93
N VAL A 146 2.66 -12.94 35.10
CA VAL A 146 1.75 -14.08 34.94
C VAL A 146 2.27 -15.01 33.85
N SER A 147 2.50 -16.28 34.19
CA SER A 147 3.08 -17.30 33.32
C SER A 147 2.08 -18.23 32.64
N ASP A 148 0.86 -18.34 33.17
CA ASP A 148 -0.16 -19.28 32.70
C ASP A 148 -1.56 -18.64 32.62
N VAL A 149 -2.43 -19.20 31.76
CA VAL A 149 -3.80 -18.68 31.56
C VAL A 149 -4.68 -18.86 32.79
N ALA A 150 -4.52 -19.93 33.58
CA ALA A 150 -5.30 -20.13 34.80
C ALA A 150 -5.07 -18.98 35.81
N THR A 151 -3.84 -18.50 35.92
CA THR A 151 -3.49 -17.33 36.74
C THR A 151 -3.90 -16.02 36.05
N ALA A 152 -3.86 -15.95 34.72
CA ALA A 152 -4.29 -14.78 33.95
C ALA A 152 -5.75 -14.42 34.21
N VAL A 153 -6.66 -15.40 34.17
CA VAL A 153 -8.09 -15.16 34.39
C VAL A 153 -8.41 -14.68 35.81
N THR A 154 -7.60 -15.03 36.82
CA THR A 154 -7.78 -14.50 38.19
C THR A 154 -7.48 -13.01 38.32
N LYS A 155 -6.80 -12.41 37.33
CA LYS A 155 -6.53 -10.96 37.31
C LYS A 155 -7.73 -10.16 36.82
N THR A 156 -8.74 -10.85 36.32
CA THR A 156 -10.04 -10.28 35.95
C THR A 156 -11.01 -10.43 37.12
N THR A 157 -11.91 -9.46 37.29
CA THR A 157 -12.82 -9.43 38.45
C THR A 157 -13.73 -10.66 38.49
N GLY A 158 -14.18 -11.10 39.67
CA GLY A 158 -15.19 -12.17 39.79
C GLY A 158 -14.77 -13.55 39.26
N ILE A 159 -13.46 -13.82 39.16
CA ILE A 159 -12.89 -15.12 38.83
C ILE A 159 -11.94 -15.52 39.94
N THR A 160 -12.05 -16.75 40.43
CA THR A 160 -11.12 -17.32 41.40
C THR A 160 -10.61 -18.67 40.89
N LYS A 161 -9.39 -19.04 41.28
CA LYS A 161 -8.79 -20.32 40.95
C LYS A 161 -8.78 -21.20 42.21
N GLN A 162 -8.95 -22.50 42.05
CA GLN A 162 -8.74 -23.45 43.13
C GLN A 162 -7.24 -23.72 43.32
N GLU A 163 -6.73 -23.59 44.54
CA GLU A 163 -5.34 -23.94 44.84
C GLU A 163 -5.07 -25.42 44.56
N GLY A 164 -3.93 -25.72 43.93
CA GLY A 164 -3.52 -27.09 43.59
C GLY A 164 -4.28 -27.73 42.42
N SER A 165 -5.30 -27.08 41.85
CA SER A 165 -5.99 -27.55 40.64
C SER A 165 -6.05 -26.45 39.56
N GLY A 166 -6.10 -26.85 38.29
CA GLY A 166 -6.26 -25.90 37.16
C GLY A 166 -7.68 -25.36 37.02
N ASN A 167 -8.58 -25.68 37.95
CA ASN A 167 -10.00 -25.35 37.89
C ASN A 167 -10.23 -23.87 38.25
N ILE A 168 -11.22 -23.26 37.57
CA ILE A 168 -11.62 -21.89 37.84
C ILE A 168 -13.09 -21.80 38.24
N TYR A 169 -13.41 -20.74 39.00
CA TYR A 169 -14.77 -20.37 39.35
C TYR A 169 -15.06 -19.00 38.76
N VAL A 170 -16.11 -18.90 37.96
CA VAL A 170 -16.57 -17.64 37.38
C VAL A 170 -17.87 -17.27 38.08
N ARG A 171 -17.88 -16.12 38.77
CA ARG A 171 -19.02 -15.64 39.58
C ARG A 171 -19.55 -16.70 40.58
N GLY A 172 -18.64 -17.50 41.15
CA GLY A 172 -18.97 -18.55 42.12
C GLY A 172 -19.43 -19.88 41.50
N LEU A 173 -19.60 -19.95 40.17
CA LEU A 173 -19.90 -21.20 39.46
C LEU A 173 -18.61 -21.95 39.15
N GLY A 174 -18.54 -23.20 39.59
CA GLY A 174 -17.38 -24.06 39.41
C GLY A 174 -17.14 -24.48 37.96
N ASP A 175 -15.98 -25.08 37.75
CA ASP A 175 -15.40 -25.38 36.44
C ASP A 175 -16.32 -26.16 35.48
N ARG A 176 -17.22 -26.99 36.00
CA ARG A 176 -18.25 -27.70 35.22
C ARG A 176 -19.19 -26.77 34.43
N TYR A 177 -19.38 -25.54 34.90
CA TYR A 177 -20.24 -24.54 34.28
C TYR A 177 -19.49 -23.55 33.40
N ASN A 178 -18.18 -23.73 33.26
CA ASN A 178 -17.33 -22.89 32.42
C ASN A 178 -16.97 -23.64 31.15
N SER A 179 -16.73 -22.89 30.08
CA SER A 179 -16.20 -23.42 28.82
C SER A 179 -14.92 -22.67 28.45
N THR A 180 -14.06 -23.34 27.68
CA THR A 180 -12.87 -22.72 27.11
C THR A 180 -12.91 -22.83 25.60
N THR A 181 -12.65 -21.71 24.96
CA THR A 181 -12.41 -21.61 23.52
C THR A 181 -10.99 -21.13 23.27
N MET A 182 -10.44 -21.46 22.10
CA MET A 182 -9.21 -20.86 21.60
C MET A 182 -9.48 -20.29 20.21
N ASN A 183 -9.19 -19.01 20.05
CA ASN A 183 -9.52 -18.25 18.84
C ASN A 183 -11.00 -18.40 18.44
N GLY A 184 -11.90 -18.48 19.42
CA GLY A 184 -13.34 -18.68 19.23
C GLY A 184 -13.79 -20.13 18.97
N LEU A 185 -12.86 -21.10 18.92
CA LEU A 185 -13.19 -22.51 18.69
C LEU A 185 -13.20 -23.29 20.01
N PRO A 186 -14.19 -24.17 20.25
CA PRO A 186 -14.24 -24.95 21.49
C PRO A 186 -13.08 -25.94 21.58
N ILE A 187 -12.45 -26.01 22.75
CA ILE A 187 -11.40 -27.00 23.05
C ILE A 187 -11.95 -28.07 23.98
N PRO A 188 -11.77 -29.37 23.69
CA PRO A 188 -12.19 -30.43 24.59
C PRO A 188 -11.33 -30.45 25.88
N SER A 189 -11.93 -30.95 26.95
CA SER A 189 -11.20 -31.22 28.20
C SER A 189 -10.13 -32.30 28.02
N ASN A 190 -9.08 -32.22 28.84
CA ASN A 190 -8.07 -33.26 28.99
C ASN A 190 -8.44 -34.31 30.05
N ASP A 191 -9.58 -34.15 30.72
CA ASP A 191 -10.11 -35.04 31.75
C ASP A 191 -11.53 -35.44 31.34
N PRO A 192 -11.84 -36.75 31.17
CA PRO A 192 -13.15 -37.21 30.74
C PRO A 192 -14.27 -36.94 31.76
N GLU A 193 -13.94 -36.68 33.02
CA GLU A 193 -14.92 -36.33 34.06
C GLU A 193 -15.25 -34.83 34.08
N LYS A 194 -14.46 -34.02 33.36
CA LYS A 194 -14.62 -32.56 33.30
C LYS A 194 -14.91 -32.10 31.89
N LYS A 195 -15.64 -31.00 31.82
CA LYS A 195 -16.00 -30.36 30.57
C LYS A 195 -14.96 -29.34 30.11
N ASN A 196 -14.40 -28.60 31.07
CA ASN A 196 -13.47 -27.53 30.79
C ASN A 196 -12.04 -28.07 30.74
N ILE A 197 -11.24 -27.58 29.78
CA ILE A 197 -9.82 -27.89 29.75
C ILE A 197 -9.10 -27.17 30.89
N ARG A 198 -8.11 -27.83 31.46
CA ARG A 198 -7.24 -27.19 32.45
C ARG A 198 -6.50 -26.00 31.82
N LEU A 199 -6.69 -24.79 32.37
CA LEU A 199 -6.13 -23.56 31.82
C LEU A 199 -4.63 -23.37 32.12
N ASP A 200 -4.08 -24.11 33.07
CA ASP A 200 -2.67 -24.01 33.48
C ASP A 200 -1.69 -24.60 32.44
N ILE A 201 -2.19 -25.41 31.51
CA ILE A 201 -1.40 -25.97 30.41
C ILE A 201 -1.06 -24.93 29.33
N PHE A 202 -1.76 -23.79 29.32
CA PHE A 202 -1.56 -22.74 28.34
C PHE A 202 -0.61 -21.68 28.91
N PRO A 203 0.63 -21.60 28.44
CA PRO A 203 1.55 -20.55 28.84
C PRO A 203 1.13 -19.19 28.24
N THR A 204 1.47 -18.09 28.91
CA THR A 204 1.11 -16.73 28.45
C THR A 204 1.96 -16.22 27.28
N ASP A 205 3.02 -16.93 26.92
CA ASP A 205 3.91 -16.60 25.81
C ASP A 205 3.25 -16.78 24.44
N ILE A 206 2.35 -17.74 24.28
CA ILE A 206 1.57 -17.99 23.05
C ILE A 206 0.31 -17.12 22.96
N VAL A 207 -0.07 -16.43 24.04
CA VAL A 207 -1.33 -15.71 24.16
C VAL A 207 -1.15 -14.24 23.77
N GLU A 208 -2.00 -13.72 22.89
CA GLU A 208 -2.10 -12.29 22.60
C GLU A 208 -2.94 -11.57 23.67
N TYR A 209 -4.12 -12.12 23.97
CA TYR A 209 -4.97 -11.72 25.07
C TYR A 209 -5.90 -12.87 25.48
N VAL A 210 -6.38 -12.82 26.71
CA VAL A 210 -7.44 -13.71 27.20
C VAL A 210 -8.72 -12.90 27.32
N SER A 211 -9.80 -13.37 26.71
CA SER A 211 -11.14 -12.81 26.85
C SER A 211 -11.99 -13.69 27.75
N ILE A 212 -12.81 -13.08 28.59
CA ILE A 212 -13.78 -13.76 29.42
C ILE A 212 -15.15 -13.15 29.19
N ASP A 213 -16.02 -13.97 28.60
CA ASP A 213 -17.43 -13.67 28.39
C ASP A 213 -18.24 -14.21 29.56
N LYS A 214 -18.89 -13.32 30.29
CA LYS A 214 -19.70 -13.66 31.47
C LYS A 214 -21.20 -13.54 31.22
N VAL A 215 -21.55 -13.20 30.00
CA VAL A 215 -22.93 -13.07 29.53
C VAL A 215 -23.07 -13.94 28.30
N TYR A 216 -24.25 -14.52 28.14
CA TYR A 216 -24.57 -15.26 26.93
C TYR A 216 -24.53 -14.32 25.74
N ASN A 217 -23.89 -14.78 24.66
CA ASN A 217 -23.86 -14.09 23.39
C ASN A 217 -24.11 -15.06 22.24
N GLY A 218 -24.54 -14.54 21.09
CA GLY A 218 -24.87 -15.34 19.91
C GLY A 218 -23.66 -15.90 19.15
N LYS A 219 -22.43 -15.59 19.57
CA LYS A 219 -21.18 -16.01 18.92
C LYS A 219 -20.52 -17.19 19.62
N THR A 220 -20.70 -17.31 20.94
CA THR A 220 -20.19 -18.41 21.75
C THR A 220 -21.17 -19.56 21.80
N SER A 221 -20.66 -20.79 21.92
CA SER A 221 -21.51 -21.96 22.19
C SER A 221 -22.31 -21.73 23.47
N GLY A 222 -23.63 -22.00 23.44
CA GLY A 222 -24.54 -21.84 24.58
C GLY A 222 -24.34 -22.86 25.71
N ASP A 223 -23.15 -23.44 25.78
CA ASP A 223 -22.80 -24.58 26.61
C ASP A 223 -22.07 -24.16 27.89
N PHE A 224 -22.24 -22.93 28.38
CA PHE A 224 -21.67 -22.48 29.66
C PHE A 224 -22.70 -21.67 30.45
N ALA A 225 -22.59 -21.67 31.78
CA ALA A 225 -23.44 -20.86 32.67
C ALA A 225 -22.65 -19.92 33.58
N GLY A 226 -21.36 -20.21 33.84
CA GLY A 226 -20.45 -19.36 34.61
C GLY A 226 -19.77 -18.33 33.72
N GLY A 227 -18.96 -18.80 32.77
CA GLY A 227 -18.35 -17.98 31.74
C GLY A 227 -17.62 -18.79 30.67
N ASN A 228 -17.39 -18.16 29.53
CA ASN A 228 -16.52 -18.67 28.49
C ASN A 228 -15.17 -17.96 28.55
N VAL A 229 -14.09 -18.73 28.66
CA VAL A 229 -12.71 -18.22 28.56
C VAL A 229 -12.22 -18.45 27.15
N ASP A 230 -12.01 -17.37 26.39
CA ASP A 230 -11.45 -17.42 25.05
C ASP A 230 -9.97 -17.05 25.07
N ILE A 231 -9.12 -18.00 24.71
CA ILE A 231 -7.67 -17.83 24.61
C ILE A 231 -7.35 -17.41 23.17
N VAL A 232 -6.93 -16.16 22.99
CA VAL A 232 -6.54 -15.66 21.67
C VAL A 232 -5.03 -15.76 21.53
N SER A 233 -4.57 -16.55 20.56
CA SER A 233 -3.14 -16.76 20.31
C SER A 233 -2.51 -15.60 19.58
N LYS A 234 -1.20 -15.40 19.75
CA LYS A 234 -0.43 -14.44 18.95
C LYS A 234 -0.40 -14.86 17.49
N ASP A 235 -0.72 -13.93 16.60
CA ASP A 235 -0.46 -14.10 15.18
C ASP A 235 1.05 -14.06 14.88
N TYR A 236 1.49 -14.94 13.99
CA TYR A 236 2.84 -14.86 13.46
C TYR A 236 2.98 -13.63 12.56
N LYS A 237 3.86 -12.69 12.94
CA LYS A 237 4.12 -11.45 12.18
C LYS A 237 5.46 -11.44 11.42
N GLY A 238 6.08 -12.60 11.22
CA GLY A 238 7.30 -12.69 10.42
C GLY A 238 7.01 -12.67 8.92
N LYS A 239 7.98 -12.22 8.12
CA LYS A 239 7.97 -12.55 6.69
C LYS A 239 8.13 -14.07 6.62
N GLY A 240 7.16 -14.77 6.05
CA GLY A 240 7.32 -16.20 5.73
C GLY A 240 8.59 -16.40 4.91
N PHE A 241 9.24 -17.55 5.11
CA PHE A 241 10.42 -17.93 4.33
C PHE A 241 10.08 -18.04 2.84
#